data_AF-A0A850S393-F1
#
_entry.id   AF-A0A850S393-F1
#
_cell.length_a   1.000
_cell.length_b   1.000
_cell.length_c   1.000
_cell.angle_alpha   90.00
_cell.angle_beta   90.00
_cell.angle_gamma   90.00
#
_symmetry.space_group_name_H-M   'P 1'
#
loop_
_entity.id
_entity.type
_entity.pdbx_description
1 polymer ?
#
loop_
_entity_poly.entity_id
_entity_poly.type
_entity_poly.pdbx_seq_one_letter_code
_entity_poly.pdbx_strand_id
1 'polypeptide(L)'
;MNNNIVGDMDPNPFSTRRVEGNEVRALIETQLALHSQGIISVLSQYQLPHAIKALHGTIQAIEEFINIPLFEIEDPGLSERLLTILIDDRFISNPEPAWQIVKQILSPHFEPAVVRRYLLTMLQIGSIASSFRMHGQTSFGDGIALDRVGGAVKYFQSRRRHLVSLLYTMPYACRGQKILTSLDTLNVLLPQIEQSCISITSFHQQLILLETLDNFSLEVGETGAMASHSFETLEGLYLEPERASIHAMAELRPDQFIQPKLENIDPKKIFSASELRNAVKLIQAAYATFGLNDSDFSTMAQLIIAFSRQCRDDYFIEIPKTKFRVMLLAQTRLNPDELELLLVNVPSNYARNTNAFEPFINLGDMVVSNVNLLMRFLYVFKNVHLGSRRRFQIHSGFIFEDMIKRDLETIGFHVTDIKRINRKEFDVVTTHCGVIYNFQCKNNWIDLAKVENDRKLFVRYNRSRVNYYRRALAKEEKREHLLKGALGLDKIEHYVISRFPVICTDPRIISYNQIDLRLKPLIRRMPTEDILRENQAET
;
A
#
# COMPACT_ATOMS: atom_id res chain seq x y z
N MET A 1 16.32 -39.05 -19.95
CA MET A 1 16.07 -40.50 -19.78
C MET A 1 15.09 -40.69 -18.65
N ASN A 2 13.95 -41.33 -18.95
CA ASN A 2 12.93 -41.73 -18.00
C ASN A 2 13.51 -42.62 -16.90
N ASN A 3 13.04 -42.43 -15.66
CA ASN A 3 12.42 -43.53 -14.94
C ASN A 3 11.46 -43.00 -13.86
N ASN A 4 10.20 -43.38 -14.03
CA ASN A 4 9.18 -43.40 -13.00
C ASN A 4 9.62 -44.31 -11.86
N ILE A 5 9.50 -43.82 -10.63
CA ILE A 5 9.14 -44.67 -9.49
C ILE A 5 7.93 -43.99 -8.84
N VAL A 6 6.79 -44.60 -9.09
CA VAL A 6 5.58 -44.48 -8.28
C VAL A 6 5.94 -45.05 -6.92
N GLY A 7 6.00 -44.19 -5.92
CA GLY A 7 5.93 -44.56 -4.52
C GLY A 7 4.71 -43.86 -3.94
N ASP A 8 3.73 -44.65 -3.52
CA ASP A 8 2.61 -44.22 -2.71
C ASP A 8 3.11 -43.30 -1.60
N MET A 9 2.84 -42.00 -1.73
CA MET A 9 2.83 -41.13 -0.57
C MET A 9 1.51 -41.34 0.14
N ASP A 10 1.61 -41.98 1.29
CA ASP A 10 0.60 -41.97 2.35
C ASP A 10 -0.10 -40.60 2.40
N PRO A 11 -1.44 -40.52 2.26
CA PRO A 11 -2.16 -39.28 2.44
C PRO A 11 -2.07 -38.88 3.91
N ASN A 12 -1.29 -37.83 4.15
CA ASN A 12 -1.12 -37.08 5.38
C ASN A 12 -2.32 -37.18 6.38
N PRO A 13 -2.11 -37.56 7.67
CA PRO A 13 -3.18 -37.79 8.65
C PRO A 13 -3.78 -36.52 9.28
N PHE A 14 -3.58 -35.33 8.72
CA PHE A 14 -4.23 -34.11 9.20
C PHE A 14 -5.52 -33.87 8.42
N SER A 15 -6.65 -34.17 9.03
CA SER A 15 -7.99 -33.96 8.46
C SER A 15 -8.23 -32.46 8.23
N THR A 16 -7.91 -31.97 7.03
CA THR A 16 -8.36 -30.65 6.59
C THR A 16 -9.81 -30.74 6.14
N ARG A 17 -10.63 -29.79 6.60
CA ARG A 17 -12.04 -29.70 6.24
C ARG A 17 -12.22 -28.59 5.23
N ARG A 18 -12.68 -28.93 4.03
CA ARG A 18 -13.13 -27.94 3.04
C ARG A 18 -14.50 -27.40 3.44
N VAL A 19 -14.62 -26.07 3.50
CA VAL A 19 -15.87 -25.37 3.81
C VAL A 19 -16.20 -24.36 2.71
N GLU A 20 -17.48 -24.17 2.43
CA GLU A 20 -17.98 -23.36 1.31
C GLU A 20 -19.22 -22.54 1.69
N GLY A 21 -19.55 -21.55 0.85
CA GLY A 21 -20.82 -20.82 0.92
C GLY A 21 -21.12 -20.19 2.29
N ASN A 22 -22.31 -20.49 2.82
CA ASN A 22 -22.77 -19.91 4.10
C ASN A 22 -21.94 -20.35 5.30
N GLU A 23 -21.31 -21.53 5.25
CA GLU A 23 -20.46 -22.00 6.33
C GLU A 23 -19.18 -21.15 6.43
N VAL A 24 -18.54 -20.85 5.30
CA VAL A 24 -17.42 -19.90 5.23
C VAL A 24 -17.81 -18.55 5.79
N ARG A 25 -18.99 -18.03 5.39
CA ARG A 25 -19.49 -16.73 5.88
C ARG A 25 -19.63 -16.72 7.40
N ALA A 26 -20.30 -17.72 7.97
CA ALA A 26 -20.53 -17.81 9.41
C ALA A 26 -19.21 -17.93 10.19
N LEU A 27 -18.26 -18.73 9.68
CA LEU A 27 -16.93 -18.85 10.25
C LEU A 27 -16.21 -17.51 10.28
N ILE A 28 -16.15 -16.81 9.14
CA ILE A 28 -15.46 -15.51 9.04
C ILE A 28 -16.12 -14.45 9.92
N GLU A 29 -17.46 -14.36 9.93
CA GLU A 29 -18.18 -13.37 10.74
C GLU A 29 -17.97 -13.60 12.26
N THR A 30 -17.87 -14.87 12.67
CA THR A 30 -17.50 -15.23 14.05
C THR A 30 -16.08 -14.78 14.39
N GLN A 31 -15.11 -15.06 13.51
CA GLN A 31 -13.72 -14.65 13.72
C GLN A 31 -13.56 -13.12 13.76
N LEU A 32 -14.26 -12.40 12.88
CA LEU A 32 -14.29 -10.93 12.89
C LEU A 32 -14.72 -10.37 14.24
N ALA A 33 -15.76 -10.94 14.85
CA ALA A 33 -16.22 -10.53 16.17
C ALA A 33 -15.16 -10.81 17.26
N LEU A 34 -14.55 -11.99 17.26
CA LEU A 34 -13.50 -12.38 18.21
C LEU A 34 -12.27 -11.46 18.13
N HIS A 35 -11.75 -11.21 16.93
CA HIS A 35 -10.58 -10.34 16.75
C HIS A 35 -10.90 -8.87 17.07
N SER A 36 -12.10 -8.41 16.73
CA SER A 36 -12.54 -7.06 17.10
C SER A 36 -12.57 -6.89 18.63
N GLN A 37 -13.09 -7.90 19.35
CA GLN A 37 -13.10 -7.90 20.82
C GLN A 37 -11.68 -7.97 21.38
N GLY A 38 -10.77 -8.73 20.75
CA GLY A 38 -9.36 -8.80 21.12
C GLY A 38 -8.69 -7.42 21.16
N ILE A 39 -8.86 -6.61 20.11
CA ILE A 39 -8.34 -5.24 20.05
C ILE A 39 -8.87 -4.39 21.21
N ILE A 40 -10.18 -4.42 21.46
CA ILE A 40 -10.79 -3.66 22.56
C ILE A 40 -10.27 -4.14 23.92
N SER A 41 -10.12 -5.45 24.12
CA SER A 41 -9.65 -6.01 25.39
C SER A 41 -8.24 -5.53 25.78
N VAL A 42 -7.36 -5.31 24.80
CA VAL A 42 -6.01 -4.79 25.04
C VAL A 42 -6.03 -3.27 25.20
N LEU A 43 -6.63 -2.54 24.26
CA LEU A 43 -6.60 -1.08 24.26
C LEU A 43 -7.37 -0.48 25.45
N SER A 44 -8.44 -1.12 25.92
CA SER A 44 -9.27 -0.63 27.03
C SER A 44 -8.53 -0.49 28.35
N GLN A 45 -7.36 -1.10 28.50
CA GLN A 45 -6.55 -1.02 29.72
C GLN A 45 -5.83 0.32 29.88
N TYR A 46 -5.66 1.07 28.78
CA TYR A 46 -4.79 2.24 28.75
C TYR A 46 -5.55 3.56 28.85
N GLN A 47 -4.87 4.57 29.39
CA GLN A 47 -5.33 5.96 29.39
C GLN A 47 -5.17 6.58 28.00
N LEU A 48 -6.24 7.18 27.49
CA LEU A 48 -6.30 7.71 26.12
C LEU A 48 -5.18 8.71 25.78
N PRO A 49 -4.91 9.78 26.57
CA PRO A 49 -3.91 10.78 26.18
C PRO A 49 -2.50 10.20 26.07
N HIS A 50 -2.13 9.30 27.00
CA HIS A 50 -0.83 8.64 27.01
C HIS A 50 -0.69 7.66 25.84
N ALA A 51 -1.71 6.86 25.56
CA ALA A 51 -1.71 5.91 24.45
C ALA A 51 -1.57 6.61 23.08
N ILE A 52 -2.32 7.70 22.88
CA ILE A 52 -2.27 8.51 21.65
C ILE A 52 -0.89 9.13 21.46
N LYS A 53 -0.34 9.76 22.50
CA LYS A 53 1.01 10.35 22.45
C LYS A 53 2.08 9.29 22.16
N ALA A 54 2.02 8.15 22.84
CA ALA A 54 2.98 7.06 22.65
C ALA A 54 2.94 6.52 21.22
N LEU A 55 1.75 6.24 20.67
CA LEU A 55 1.61 5.72 19.30
C LEU A 55 1.96 6.76 18.23
N HIS A 56 1.66 8.04 18.45
CA HIS A 56 2.14 9.12 17.57
C HIS A 56 3.68 9.13 17.48
N GLY A 57 4.37 8.99 18.62
CA GLY A 57 5.84 8.89 18.67
C GLY A 57 6.38 7.61 18.01
N THR A 58 5.68 6.48 18.19
CA THR A 58 6.05 5.22 17.53
C THR A 58 5.86 5.29 16.02
N ILE A 59 4.80 5.92 15.53
CA ILE A 59 4.58 6.13 14.09
C ILE A 59 5.70 7.00 13.50
N GLN A 60 6.11 8.07 14.20
CA GLN A 60 7.26 8.87 13.77
C GLN A 60 8.51 8.00 13.63
N ALA A 61 8.85 7.27 14.69
CA ALA A 61 10.07 6.47 14.74
C ALA A 61 10.07 5.34 13.69
N ILE A 62 8.90 4.78 13.37
CA ILE A 62 8.75 3.79 12.28
C ILE A 62 8.92 4.43 10.91
N GLU A 63 8.30 5.59 10.66
CA GLU A 63 8.46 6.27 9.37
C GLU A 63 9.91 6.70 9.15
N GLU A 64 10.61 7.17 10.19
CA GLU A 64 12.05 7.42 10.13
C GLU A 64 12.83 6.14 9.81
N PHE A 65 12.50 5.04 10.51
CA PHE A 65 13.15 3.74 10.31
C PHE A 65 12.98 3.19 8.89
N ILE A 66 11.84 3.44 8.25
CA ILE A 66 11.58 3.03 6.87
C ILE A 66 12.27 3.95 5.87
N ASN A 67 12.13 5.27 6.01
CA ASN A 67 12.47 6.19 4.93
C ASN A 67 13.97 6.52 4.90
N ILE A 68 14.65 6.56 6.05
CA ILE A 68 16.10 6.82 6.10
C ILE A 68 16.91 5.90 5.19
N PRO A 69 16.83 4.55 5.32
CA PRO A 69 17.61 3.66 4.48
C PRO A 69 17.14 3.64 3.02
N LEU A 70 15.87 3.96 2.73
CA LEU A 70 15.31 3.80 1.39
C LEU A 70 15.42 5.06 0.52
N PHE A 71 15.41 6.24 1.12
CA PHE A 71 15.24 7.49 0.38
C PHE A 71 16.19 8.61 0.81
N GLU A 72 16.67 8.62 2.05
CA GLU A 72 17.44 9.75 2.58
C GLU A 72 18.96 9.57 2.50
N ILE A 73 19.44 8.34 2.32
CA ILE A 73 20.87 8.06 2.14
C ILE A 73 21.17 8.00 0.65
N GLU A 74 21.87 9.01 0.13
CA GLU A 74 22.24 9.10 -1.29
C GLU A 74 23.27 8.03 -1.71
N ASP A 75 24.16 7.61 -0.80
CA ASP A 75 25.17 6.59 -1.05
C ASP A 75 24.54 5.17 -1.00
N PRO A 76 24.45 4.45 -2.13
CA PRO A 76 23.84 3.12 -2.17
C PRO A 76 24.57 2.10 -1.30
N GLY A 77 25.89 2.21 -1.14
CA GLY A 77 26.69 1.31 -0.32
C GLY A 77 26.44 1.52 1.18
N LEU A 78 26.23 2.77 1.61
CA LEU A 78 25.82 3.06 2.99
C LEU A 78 24.39 2.59 3.27
N SER A 79 23.48 2.80 2.33
CA SER A 79 22.10 2.28 2.41
C SER A 79 22.08 0.75 2.54
N GLU A 80 22.79 0.03 1.65
CA GLU A 80 22.88 -1.43 1.69
C GLU A 80 23.52 -1.93 3.00
N ARG A 81 24.59 -1.27 3.45
CA ARG A 81 25.22 -1.58 4.74
C ARG A 81 24.26 -1.40 5.90
N LEU A 82 23.44 -0.35 5.91
CA LEU A 82 22.44 -0.13 6.95
C LEU A 82 21.34 -1.20 6.92
N LEU A 83 20.84 -1.56 5.75
CA LEU A 83 19.80 -2.58 5.54
C LEU A 83 20.24 -4.00 5.94
N THR A 84 21.53 -4.29 5.88
CA THR A 84 22.09 -5.63 6.19
C THR A 84 22.43 -5.83 7.67
N ILE A 85 22.34 -4.78 8.50
CA ILE A 85 22.61 -4.89 9.95
C ILE A 85 21.61 -5.88 10.59
N LEU A 86 22.16 -6.86 11.31
CA LEU A 86 21.40 -7.90 12.00
C LEU A 86 20.71 -7.36 13.25
N ILE A 87 19.50 -7.86 13.50
CA ILE A 87 18.67 -7.62 14.68
C ILE A 87 18.31 -9.00 15.27
N ASP A 88 19.35 -9.75 15.65
CA ASP A 88 19.25 -11.11 16.20
C ASP A 88 19.44 -11.12 17.73
N ASP A 89 19.49 -12.31 18.33
CA ASP A 89 19.66 -12.45 19.79
C ASP A 89 21.02 -11.91 20.28
N ARG A 90 22.04 -11.83 19.42
CA ARG A 90 23.34 -11.22 19.75
C ARG A 90 23.20 -9.70 19.85
N PHE A 91 22.46 -9.09 18.94
CA PHE A 91 22.13 -7.67 19.02
C PHE A 91 21.35 -7.33 20.30
N ILE A 92 20.37 -8.16 20.69
CA ILE A 92 19.62 -7.94 21.93
C ILE A 92 20.52 -8.05 23.16
N SER A 93 21.43 -9.02 23.17
CA SER A 93 22.36 -9.26 24.29
C SER A 93 23.41 -8.17 24.42
N ASN A 94 23.88 -7.61 23.29
CA ASN A 94 24.83 -6.52 23.25
C ASN A 94 24.61 -5.64 21.99
N PRO A 95 23.81 -4.57 22.08
CA PRO A 95 23.48 -3.75 20.91
C PRO A 95 24.62 -2.81 20.48
N GLU A 96 25.62 -2.58 21.35
CA GLU A 96 26.63 -1.53 21.17
C GLU A 96 27.42 -1.64 19.85
N PRO A 97 27.89 -2.82 19.40
CA PRO A 97 28.61 -2.92 18.13
C PRO A 97 27.77 -2.50 16.92
N ALA A 98 26.50 -2.93 16.86
CA ALA A 98 25.59 -2.55 15.79
C ALA A 98 25.23 -1.06 15.88
N TRP A 99 25.01 -0.55 17.09
CA TRP A 99 24.72 0.86 17.32
C TRP A 99 25.88 1.77 16.93
N GLN A 100 27.13 1.37 17.12
CA GLN A 100 28.28 2.14 16.66
C GLN A 100 28.33 2.24 15.13
N ILE A 101 28.03 1.15 14.42
CA ILE A 101 27.91 1.17 12.96
C ILE A 101 26.80 2.13 12.53
N VAL A 102 25.62 2.03 13.13
CA VAL A 102 24.48 2.92 12.80
C VAL A 102 24.81 4.38 13.11
N LYS A 103 25.45 4.68 14.25
CA LYS A 103 25.88 6.04 14.59
C LYS A 103 26.89 6.58 13.58
N GLN A 104 27.85 5.77 13.14
CA GLN A 104 28.82 6.16 12.11
C GLN A 104 28.13 6.49 10.78
N ILE A 105 27.10 5.73 10.40
CA ILE A 105 26.34 5.95 9.16
C ILE A 105 25.44 7.19 9.29
N LEU A 106 24.70 7.34 10.39
CA LEU A 106 23.60 8.32 10.48
C LEU A 106 24.00 9.68 11.09
N SER A 107 24.92 9.71 12.06
CA SER A 107 25.25 10.97 12.77
C SER A 107 25.86 12.07 11.89
N PRO A 108 26.56 11.78 10.77
CA PRO A 108 26.99 12.83 9.84
C PRO A 108 25.83 13.54 9.14
N HIS A 109 24.69 12.85 8.97
CA HIS A 109 23.57 13.30 8.14
C HIS A 109 22.40 13.82 8.97
N PHE A 110 22.15 13.28 10.17
CA PHE A 110 20.94 13.55 10.94
C PHE A 110 21.23 14.09 12.34
N GLU A 111 20.24 14.80 12.90
CA GLU A 111 20.32 15.30 14.27
C GLU A 111 20.33 14.17 15.31
N PRO A 112 20.92 14.38 16.51
CA PRO A 112 21.00 13.35 17.55
C PRO A 112 19.65 12.73 17.94
N ALA A 113 18.56 13.49 17.85
CA ALA A 113 17.22 13.01 18.20
C ALA A 113 16.71 11.93 17.21
N VAL A 114 16.91 12.14 15.90
CA VAL A 114 16.58 11.17 14.84
C VAL A 114 17.41 9.90 15.02
N VAL A 115 18.74 10.04 15.18
CA VAL A 115 19.64 8.90 15.40
C VAL A 115 19.22 8.12 16.64
N ARG A 116 18.93 8.80 17.76
CA ARG A 116 18.47 8.15 18.99
C ARG A 116 17.16 7.40 18.80
N ARG A 117 16.16 7.98 18.11
CA ARG A 117 14.91 7.30 17.79
C ARG A 117 15.15 6.04 16.97
N TYR A 118 15.98 6.12 15.93
CA TYR A 118 16.34 4.96 15.10
C TYR A 118 16.95 3.81 15.92
N LEU A 119 17.93 4.11 16.79
CA LEU A 119 18.58 3.11 17.65
C LEU A 119 17.61 2.46 18.66
N LEU A 120 16.70 3.25 19.24
CA LEU A 120 15.68 2.73 20.14
C LEU A 120 14.65 1.87 19.42
N THR A 121 14.23 2.27 18.21
CA THR A 121 13.35 1.46 17.36
C THR A 121 14.02 0.12 17.04
N MET A 122 15.32 0.10 16.70
CA MET A 122 16.06 -1.15 16.50
C MET A 122 16.00 -2.07 17.73
N LEU A 123 16.20 -1.51 18.92
CA LEU A 123 16.13 -2.29 20.16
C LEU A 123 14.74 -2.88 20.38
N GLN A 124 13.68 -2.08 20.20
CA GLN A 124 12.29 -2.54 20.33
C GLN A 124 11.96 -3.63 19.30
N ILE A 125 12.46 -3.51 18.06
CA ILE A 125 12.33 -4.55 17.02
C ILE A 125 13.01 -5.84 17.48
N GLY A 126 14.23 -5.76 18.01
CA GLY A 126 14.92 -6.94 18.53
C GLY A 126 14.11 -7.63 19.62
N SER A 127 13.66 -6.88 20.62
CA SER A 127 12.85 -7.40 21.72
C SER A 127 11.57 -8.09 21.23
N ILE A 128 10.80 -7.45 20.35
CA ILE A 128 9.54 -8.03 19.86
C ILE A 128 9.78 -9.21 18.91
N ALA A 129 10.85 -9.17 18.10
CA ALA A 129 11.22 -10.29 17.23
C ALA A 129 11.58 -11.53 18.05
N SER A 130 12.32 -11.37 19.16
CA SER A 130 12.60 -12.47 20.09
C SER A 130 11.32 -13.02 20.70
N SER A 131 10.40 -12.14 21.13
CA SER A 131 9.09 -12.55 21.64
C SER A 131 8.27 -13.35 20.62
N PHE A 132 8.20 -12.91 19.37
CA PHE A 132 7.53 -13.65 18.30
C PHE A 132 8.17 -15.04 18.07
N ARG A 133 9.50 -15.13 18.06
CA ARG A 133 10.21 -16.41 17.93
C ARG A 133 9.88 -17.37 19.06
N MET A 134 9.81 -16.90 20.30
CA MET A 134 9.41 -17.72 21.45
C MET A 134 7.99 -18.29 21.33
N HIS A 135 7.12 -17.61 20.58
CA HIS A 135 5.75 -18.05 20.28
C HIS A 135 5.63 -18.78 18.94
N GLY A 136 6.75 -19.18 18.32
CA GLY A 136 6.77 -19.94 17.06
C GLY A 136 6.56 -19.10 15.80
N GLN A 137 6.49 -17.76 15.90
CA GLN A 137 6.32 -16.88 14.76
C GLN A 137 7.68 -16.35 14.27
N THR A 138 8.15 -16.88 13.14
CA THR A 138 9.45 -16.53 12.53
C THR A 138 9.34 -15.83 11.18
N SER A 139 8.16 -15.86 10.56
CA SER A 139 7.85 -15.23 9.26
C SER A 139 6.57 -14.40 9.36
N PHE A 140 6.51 -13.31 8.60
CA PHE A 140 5.42 -12.33 8.63
C PHE A 140 4.79 -12.09 7.24
N GLY A 141 5.00 -13.03 6.33
CA GLY A 141 4.63 -12.96 4.91
C GLY A 141 5.82 -13.33 4.02
N ASP A 142 5.59 -13.40 2.72
CA ASP A 142 6.59 -13.84 1.75
C ASP A 142 7.86 -12.99 1.82
N GLY A 143 8.96 -13.63 2.24
CA GLY A 143 10.27 -13.00 2.36
C GLY A 143 10.40 -11.93 3.46
N ILE A 144 9.50 -11.90 4.44
CA ILE A 144 9.57 -10.96 5.58
C ILE A 144 9.99 -11.68 6.86
N ALA A 145 11.17 -11.33 7.36
CA ALA A 145 11.69 -11.75 8.65
C ALA A 145 12.15 -10.52 9.45
N LEU A 146 12.08 -10.61 10.78
CA LEU A 146 12.61 -9.59 11.70
C LEU A 146 14.01 -9.98 12.20
N ASP A 147 14.92 -10.26 11.26
CA ASP A 147 16.30 -10.70 11.52
C ASP A 147 17.34 -9.61 11.20
N ARG A 148 16.97 -8.60 10.42
CA ARG A 148 17.82 -7.49 9.97
C ARG A 148 17.01 -6.22 9.74
N VAL A 149 17.69 -5.09 9.63
CA VAL A 149 17.07 -3.78 9.35
C VAL A 149 16.18 -3.83 8.10
N GLY A 150 16.67 -4.34 6.98
CA GLY A 150 15.88 -4.42 5.75
C GLY A 150 14.64 -5.32 5.84
N GLY A 151 14.70 -6.36 6.66
CA GLY A 151 13.54 -7.21 6.96
C GLY A 151 12.50 -6.47 7.81
N ALA A 152 12.96 -5.73 8.82
CA ALA A 152 12.12 -4.87 9.63
C ALA A 152 11.51 -3.70 8.84
N VAL A 153 12.24 -3.11 7.90
CA VAL A 153 11.71 -2.10 6.97
C VAL A 153 10.51 -2.65 6.19
N LYS A 154 10.67 -3.82 5.54
CA LYS A 154 9.57 -4.48 4.81
C LYS A 154 8.39 -4.81 5.72
N TYR A 155 8.68 -5.30 6.93
CA TYR A 155 7.67 -5.59 7.93
C TYR A 155 6.84 -4.34 8.24
N PHE A 156 7.47 -3.23 8.63
CA PHE A 156 6.71 -2.04 8.97
C PHE A 156 5.99 -1.43 7.77
N GLN A 157 6.58 -1.42 6.58
CA GLN A 157 5.89 -0.97 5.36
C GLN A 157 4.53 -1.66 5.20
N SER A 158 4.50 -2.98 5.36
CA SER A 158 3.26 -3.77 5.27
C SER A 158 2.27 -3.56 6.42
N ARG A 159 2.72 -3.04 7.58
CA ARG A 159 1.90 -2.83 8.79
C ARG A 159 1.52 -1.37 9.05
N ARG A 160 2.00 -0.41 8.23
CA ARG A 160 1.73 1.03 8.36
C ARG A 160 0.25 1.35 8.56
N ARG A 161 -0.61 0.80 7.67
CA ARG A 161 -2.07 1.02 7.73
C ARG A 161 -2.63 0.58 9.07
N HIS A 162 -2.18 -0.55 9.63
CA HIS A 162 -2.69 -1.07 10.89
C HIS A 162 -2.29 -0.21 12.09
N LEU A 163 -1.07 0.31 12.13
CA LEU A 163 -0.62 1.24 13.19
C LEU A 163 -1.46 2.52 13.21
N VAL A 164 -1.68 3.12 12.05
CA VAL A 164 -2.53 4.31 11.92
C VAL A 164 -3.99 4.00 12.28
N SER A 165 -4.50 2.82 11.89
CA SER A 165 -5.86 2.40 12.22
C SER A 165 -6.06 2.20 13.72
N LEU A 166 -5.05 1.65 14.41
CA LEU A 166 -5.06 1.53 15.87
C LEU A 166 -5.07 2.91 16.53
N LEU A 167 -4.31 3.88 16.00
CA LEU A 167 -4.31 5.26 16.48
C LEU A 167 -5.74 5.86 16.43
N TYR A 168 -6.45 5.71 15.31
CA TYR A 168 -7.85 6.16 15.20
C TYR A 168 -8.84 5.36 16.07
N THR A 169 -8.47 4.14 16.48
CA THR A 169 -9.32 3.27 17.30
C THR A 169 -9.19 3.59 18.79
N MET A 170 -8.05 4.14 19.23
CA MET A 170 -7.81 4.48 20.63
C MET A 170 -8.88 5.38 21.28
N PRO A 171 -9.40 6.45 20.63
CA PRO A 171 -10.47 7.28 21.20
C PRO A 171 -11.76 6.51 21.50
N TYR A 172 -12.02 5.45 20.75
CA TYR A 172 -13.15 4.55 20.98
C TYR A 172 -12.85 3.56 22.12
N ALA A 173 -11.65 2.95 22.10
CA ALA A 173 -11.32 1.78 22.90
C ALA A 173 -10.69 2.10 24.28
N CYS A 174 -9.82 3.10 24.40
CA CYS A 174 -9.05 3.38 25.61
C CYS A 174 -9.93 3.98 26.72
N ARG A 175 -10.12 3.24 27.81
CA ARG A 175 -10.97 3.62 28.96
C ARG A 175 -10.31 3.36 30.32
N GLY A 176 -9.07 2.89 30.31
CA GLY A 176 -8.41 2.33 31.50
C GLY A 176 -7.49 3.33 32.19
N GLN A 177 -6.65 2.78 33.08
CA GLN A 177 -5.77 3.56 33.96
C GLN A 177 -4.28 3.29 33.75
N LYS A 178 -3.92 2.30 32.91
CA LYS A 178 -2.51 2.01 32.62
C LYS A 178 -1.92 3.08 31.70
N ILE A 179 -0.66 3.43 31.94
CA ILE A 179 0.08 4.32 31.06
C ILE A 179 0.81 3.46 30.02
N LEU A 180 0.55 3.70 28.74
CA LEU A 180 1.33 3.11 27.66
C LEU A 180 2.59 3.96 27.45
N THR A 181 3.76 3.40 27.69
CA THR A 181 5.04 4.10 27.48
C THR A 181 5.51 3.93 26.04
N SER A 182 6.32 4.88 25.54
CA SER A 182 6.89 4.80 24.19
C SER A 182 7.77 3.56 23.99
N LEU A 183 8.45 3.08 25.02
CA LEU A 183 9.31 1.89 24.95
C LEU A 183 8.51 0.58 24.87
N ASP A 184 7.30 0.56 25.43
CA ASP A 184 6.44 -0.63 25.41
C ASP A 184 5.48 -0.68 24.23
N THR A 185 5.34 0.41 23.48
CA THR A 185 4.29 0.56 22.46
C THR A 185 4.35 -0.54 21.40
N LEU A 186 5.53 -0.88 20.86
CA LEU A 186 5.66 -1.97 19.90
C LEU A 186 5.39 -3.35 20.51
N ASN A 187 5.82 -3.58 21.75
CA ASN A 187 5.59 -4.85 22.46
C ASN A 187 4.10 -5.10 22.72
N VAL A 188 3.31 -4.04 22.91
CA VAL A 188 1.87 -4.14 23.12
C VAL A 188 1.11 -4.23 21.79
N LEU A 189 1.45 -3.38 20.82
CA LEU A 189 0.63 -3.20 19.63
C LEU A 189 0.95 -4.18 18.49
N LEU A 190 2.21 -4.59 18.30
CA LEU A 190 2.55 -5.51 17.21
C LEU A 190 1.89 -6.90 17.38
N PRO A 191 1.80 -7.50 18.59
CA PRO A 191 1.03 -8.72 18.77
C PRO A 191 -0.44 -8.55 18.39
N GLN A 192 -1.04 -7.40 18.71
CA GLN A 192 -2.42 -7.10 18.30
C GLN A 192 -2.56 -6.88 16.80
N ILE A 193 -1.52 -6.36 16.16
CA ILE A 193 -1.50 -6.23 14.71
C ILE A 193 -1.49 -7.60 14.04
N GLU A 194 -0.56 -8.47 14.44
CA GLU A 194 -0.42 -9.80 13.85
C GLU A 194 -1.62 -10.71 14.16
N GLN A 195 -2.10 -10.69 15.41
CA GLN A 195 -3.18 -11.57 15.80
C GLN A 195 -4.56 -11.10 15.30
N SER A 196 -4.85 -9.80 15.38
CA SER A 196 -6.21 -9.29 15.21
C SER A 196 -6.36 -8.35 14.00
N CYS A 197 -5.48 -7.37 13.84
CA CYS A 197 -5.65 -6.33 12.82
C CYS A 197 -5.57 -6.89 11.40
N ILE A 198 -4.51 -7.67 11.12
CA ILE A 198 -4.30 -8.33 9.82
C ILE A 198 -5.46 -9.28 9.56
N SER A 199 -5.78 -10.13 10.53
CA SER A 199 -6.90 -11.08 10.47
C SER A 199 -8.21 -10.39 10.07
N ILE A 200 -8.57 -9.27 10.71
CA ILE A 200 -9.78 -8.51 10.35
C ILE A 200 -9.77 -8.08 8.89
N THR A 201 -8.69 -7.44 8.43
CA THR A 201 -8.61 -6.99 7.03
C THR A 201 -8.62 -8.16 6.04
N SER A 202 -7.92 -9.24 6.34
CA SER A 202 -7.91 -10.45 5.52
C SER A 202 -9.28 -11.10 5.48
N PHE A 203 -10.01 -11.16 6.59
CA PHE A 203 -11.37 -11.68 6.62
C PHE A 203 -12.35 -10.87 5.78
N HIS A 204 -12.24 -9.54 5.77
CA HIS A 204 -13.01 -8.71 4.84
C HIS A 204 -12.67 -9.01 3.38
N GLN A 205 -11.39 -9.22 3.05
CA GLN A 205 -10.96 -9.66 1.71
C GLN A 205 -11.51 -11.05 1.35
N GLN A 206 -11.53 -12.00 2.29
CA GLN A 206 -12.11 -13.33 2.05
C GLN A 206 -13.62 -13.27 1.81
N LEU A 207 -14.34 -12.36 2.50
CA LEU A 207 -15.77 -12.17 2.30
C LEU A 207 -16.11 -11.59 0.93
N ILE A 208 -15.31 -10.64 0.41
CA ILE A 208 -15.53 -10.15 -0.96
C ILE A 208 -15.19 -11.20 -2.02
N LEU A 209 -14.21 -12.07 -1.77
CA LEU A 209 -13.89 -13.20 -2.64
C LEU A 209 -15.06 -14.19 -2.67
N LEU A 210 -15.57 -14.60 -1.50
CA LEU A 210 -16.77 -15.43 -1.36
C LEU A 210 -17.99 -14.84 -2.08
N GLU A 211 -18.20 -13.52 -2.00
CA GLU A 211 -19.35 -12.85 -2.65
C GLU A 211 -19.17 -12.63 -4.16
N THR A 212 -17.95 -12.78 -4.68
CA THR A 212 -17.62 -12.53 -6.08
C THR A 212 -17.37 -13.80 -6.89
N LEU A 213 -16.84 -14.84 -6.26
CA LEU A 213 -16.39 -16.06 -6.91
C LEU A 213 -17.24 -17.26 -6.43
N ASP A 214 -17.94 -17.88 -7.37
CA ASP A 214 -18.83 -19.01 -7.06
C ASP A 214 -18.07 -20.26 -6.57
N ASN A 215 -16.80 -20.39 -6.95
CA ASN A 215 -15.91 -21.50 -6.59
C ASN A 215 -15.00 -21.18 -5.39
N PHE A 216 -15.31 -20.14 -4.60
CA PHE A 216 -14.52 -19.82 -3.42
C PHE A 216 -14.78 -20.80 -2.28
N SER A 217 -13.70 -21.42 -1.80
CA SER A 217 -13.66 -22.29 -0.62
C SER A 217 -12.52 -21.92 0.32
N LEU A 218 -12.64 -22.36 1.57
CA LEU A 218 -11.53 -22.42 2.53
C LEU A 218 -11.21 -23.88 2.86
N GLU A 219 -9.94 -24.20 2.97
CA GLU A 219 -9.44 -25.44 3.56
C GLU A 219 -9.02 -25.15 5.00
N VAL A 220 -9.77 -25.68 5.97
CA VAL A 220 -9.55 -25.43 7.40
C VAL A 220 -8.79 -26.61 8.00
N GLY A 221 -7.60 -26.33 8.52
CA GLY A 221 -6.80 -27.27 9.31
C GLY A 221 -6.79 -26.90 10.80
N GLU A 222 -5.96 -27.60 11.58
CA GLU A 222 -5.84 -27.38 13.02
C GLU A 222 -5.24 -26.01 13.38
N THR A 223 -4.36 -25.50 12.53
CA THR A 223 -3.56 -24.29 12.80
C THR A 223 -4.01 -23.06 12.00
N GLY A 224 -5.01 -23.19 11.13
CA GLY A 224 -5.48 -22.08 10.31
C GLY A 224 -6.35 -22.50 9.12
N ALA A 225 -6.61 -21.56 8.22
CA ALA A 225 -7.38 -21.77 7.01
C ALA A 225 -6.64 -21.25 5.78
N MET A 226 -6.65 -22.02 4.69
CA MET A 226 -6.13 -21.60 3.39
C MET A 226 -7.27 -21.26 2.45
N ALA A 227 -7.21 -20.07 1.84
CA ALA A 227 -8.19 -19.67 0.84
C ALA A 227 -7.83 -20.21 -0.54
N SER A 228 -8.84 -20.68 -1.27
CA SER A 228 -8.72 -21.10 -2.68
C SER A 228 -8.29 -20.00 -3.65
N HIS A 229 -8.48 -18.74 -3.25
CA HIS A 229 -8.17 -17.55 -4.05
C HIS A 229 -7.57 -16.46 -3.16
N SER A 230 -6.79 -15.56 -3.75
CA SER A 230 -6.23 -14.39 -3.09
C SER A 230 -6.60 -13.10 -3.83
N PHE A 231 -6.56 -11.98 -3.12
CA PHE A 231 -6.82 -10.66 -3.68
C PHE A 231 -5.77 -9.66 -3.18
N GLU A 232 -4.83 -9.31 -4.05
CA GLU A 232 -3.80 -8.32 -3.76
C GLU A 232 -4.30 -6.92 -4.09
N THR A 233 -4.38 -6.06 -3.07
CA THR A 233 -4.89 -4.70 -3.19
C THR A 233 -3.79 -3.66 -3.34
N LEU A 234 -2.56 -3.98 -2.91
CA LEU A 234 -1.47 -3.02 -2.80
C LEU A 234 -0.42 -3.24 -3.89
N GLU A 235 0.31 -2.18 -4.20
CA GLU A 235 1.47 -2.17 -5.09
C GLU A 235 2.77 -2.46 -4.35
N GLY A 236 3.88 -2.40 -5.10
CA GLY A 236 5.21 -2.34 -4.52
C GLY A 236 5.31 -1.33 -3.38
N LEU A 237 6.11 -1.66 -2.36
CA LEU A 237 6.24 -0.91 -1.11
C LEU A 237 4.94 -0.81 -0.28
N TYR A 238 3.95 -1.66 -0.55
CA TYR A 238 2.66 -1.72 0.17
C TYR A 238 1.84 -0.43 0.05
N LEU A 239 1.91 0.21 -1.11
CA LEU A 239 1.17 1.45 -1.40
C LEU A 239 -0.18 1.17 -2.06
N GLU A 240 -1.16 2.01 -1.77
CA GLU A 240 -2.45 1.96 -2.47
C GLU A 240 -2.29 2.46 -3.93
N PRO A 241 -3.03 1.87 -4.88
CA PRO A 241 -2.98 2.31 -6.26
C PRO A 241 -3.50 3.73 -6.45
N GLU A 242 -2.73 4.52 -7.21
CA GLU A 242 -3.13 5.86 -7.64
C GLU A 242 -3.33 5.92 -9.15
N ARG A 243 -4.32 6.71 -9.60
CA ARG A 243 -4.54 6.96 -11.03
C ARG A 243 -3.28 7.51 -11.71
N ALA A 244 -2.61 8.45 -11.05
CA ALA A 244 -1.31 8.99 -11.43
C ALA A 244 -0.67 9.59 -10.17
N SER A 245 0.40 8.96 -9.69
CA SER A 245 1.20 9.47 -8.55
C SER A 245 1.97 10.73 -8.95
N ILE A 246 2.45 11.49 -7.97
CA ILE A 246 3.27 12.67 -8.24
C ILE A 246 4.58 12.29 -8.95
N HIS A 247 5.16 11.13 -8.59
CA HIS A 247 6.34 10.57 -9.25
C HIS A 247 6.06 10.26 -10.72
N ALA A 248 4.93 9.59 -11.02
CA ALA A 248 4.54 9.30 -12.40
C ALA A 248 4.26 10.58 -13.20
N MET A 249 3.70 11.62 -12.57
CA MET A 249 3.52 12.92 -13.21
C MET A 249 4.87 13.58 -13.55
N ALA A 250 5.81 13.58 -12.60
CA ALA A 250 7.13 14.19 -12.79
C ALA A 250 7.99 13.44 -13.82
N GLU A 251 7.96 12.10 -13.79
CA GLU A 251 8.71 11.23 -14.69
C GLU A 251 8.16 11.28 -16.13
N LEU A 252 6.84 11.12 -16.29
CA LEU A 252 6.23 10.88 -17.60
C LEU A 252 5.62 12.13 -18.23
N ARG A 253 5.40 13.21 -17.47
CA ARG A 253 4.86 14.49 -17.97
C ARG A 253 5.66 15.70 -17.45
N PRO A 254 6.99 15.72 -17.61
CA PRO A 254 7.83 16.81 -17.13
C PRO A 254 7.47 18.16 -17.77
N ASP A 255 6.90 18.16 -18.98
CA ASP A 255 6.39 19.34 -19.68
C ASP A 255 5.21 20.03 -18.97
N GLN A 256 4.49 19.29 -18.12
CA GLN A 256 3.31 19.79 -17.40
C GLN A 256 3.63 20.19 -15.95
N PHE A 257 4.87 19.95 -15.51
CA PHE A 257 5.32 20.18 -14.16
C PHE A 257 6.31 21.34 -14.10
N ILE A 258 5.84 22.48 -13.59
CA ILE A 258 6.72 23.62 -13.30
C ILE A 258 7.14 23.53 -11.84
N GLN A 259 8.42 23.26 -11.60
CA GLN A 259 8.97 23.14 -10.25
C GLN A 259 8.68 24.44 -9.45
N PRO A 260 7.93 24.36 -8.35
CA PRO A 260 7.63 25.53 -7.54
C PRO A 260 8.85 25.95 -6.71
N LYS A 261 8.87 27.22 -6.28
CA LYS A 261 9.86 27.68 -5.30
C LYS A 261 9.60 27.04 -3.93
N LEU A 262 10.49 26.13 -3.55
CA LEU A 262 10.44 25.44 -2.27
C LEU A 262 11.02 26.30 -1.14
N GLU A 263 10.53 26.08 0.07
CA GLU A 263 11.15 26.58 1.30
C GLU A 263 12.43 25.79 1.57
N ASN A 264 13.41 26.45 2.18
CA ASN A 264 14.60 25.76 2.67
C ASN A 264 14.19 24.76 3.75
N ILE A 265 14.71 23.54 3.64
CA ILE A 265 14.54 22.49 4.64
C ILE A 265 15.85 22.29 5.39
N ASP A 266 15.76 21.83 6.64
CA ASP A 266 16.92 21.35 7.38
C ASP A 266 17.19 19.90 6.94
N PRO A 267 18.29 19.62 6.22
CA PRO A 267 18.58 18.29 5.71
C PRO A 267 18.87 17.28 6.83
N LYS A 268 19.03 17.73 8.08
CA LYS A 268 19.27 16.85 9.24
C LYS A 268 18.00 16.32 9.88
N LYS A 269 16.85 16.76 9.41
CA LYS A 269 15.51 16.37 9.87
C LYS A 269 14.77 15.65 8.75
N ILE A 270 13.75 14.90 9.15
CA ILE A 270 12.84 14.18 8.26
C ILE A 270 11.41 14.32 8.81
N PHE A 271 10.42 14.43 7.92
CA PHE A 271 9.02 14.67 8.28
C PHE A 271 8.74 15.98 9.02
N SER A 272 9.42 17.05 8.62
CA SER A 272 9.27 18.38 9.18
C SER A 272 8.06 19.14 8.64
N ALA A 273 7.64 20.17 9.37
CA ALA A 273 6.59 21.09 8.95
C ALA A 273 6.93 21.83 7.63
N SER A 274 8.22 22.10 7.36
CA SER A 274 8.65 22.71 6.09
C SER A 274 8.55 21.72 4.92
N GLU A 275 8.89 20.45 5.14
CA GLU A 275 8.67 19.39 4.14
C GLU A 275 7.18 19.26 3.80
N LEU A 276 6.28 19.30 4.80
CA LEU A 276 4.84 19.31 4.56
C LEU A 276 4.40 20.49 3.67
N ARG A 277 4.87 21.71 3.95
CA ARG A 277 4.54 22.89 3.15
C ARG A 277 5.11 22.80 1.73
N ASN A 278 6.31 22.23 1.57
CA ASN A 278 6.88 21.94 0.26
C ASN A 278 6.07 20.89 -0.51
N ALA A 279 5.62 19.83 0.18
CA ALA A 279 4.79 18.81 -0.42
C ALA A 279 3.43 19.35 -0.87
N VAL A 280 2.82 20.28 -0.12
CA VAL A 280 1.63 21.02 -0.56
C VAL A 280 1.89 21.74 -1.89
N LYS A 281 3.00 22.49 -1.99
CA LYS A 281 3.37 23.21 -3.23
C LYS A 281 3.60 22.26 -4.39
N LEU A 282 4.28 21.14 -4.16
CA LEU A 282 4.56 20.13 -5.17
C LEU A 282 3.28 19.49 -5.70
N ILE A 283 2.33 19.14 -4.81
CA ILE A 283 1.00 18.65 -5.23
C ILE A 283 0.28 19.70 -6.08
N GLN A 284 0.23 20.96 -5.62
CA GLN A 284 -0.42 22.03 -6.36
C GLN A 284 0.18 22.24 -7.75
N ALA A 285 1.51 22.14 -7.88
CA ALA A 285 2.23 22.27 -9.14
C ALA A 285 1.99 21.06 -10.07
N ALA A 286 2.14 19.83 -9.56
CA ALA A 286 2.00 18.59 -10.32
C ALA A 286 0.63 18.43 -10.99
N TYR A 287 -0.42 18.99 -10.40
CA TYR A 287 -1.77 18.83 -10.93
C TYR A 287 -2.44 20.15 -11.33
N ALA A 288 -1.67 21.25 -11.43
CA ALA A 288 -2.17 22.57 -11.79
C ALA A 288 -2.95 22.56 -13.12
N THR A 289 -2.42 21.88 -14.14
CA THR A 289 -3.02 21.74 -15.49
C THR A 289 -4.41 21.10 -15.50
N PHE A 290 -4.77 20.37 -14.44
CA PHE A 290 -6.07 19.73 -14.27
C PHE A 290 -7.07 20.55 -13.46
N GLY A 291 -6.68 21.77 -13.05
CA GLY A 291 -7.51 22.64 -12.23
C GLY A 291 -7.58 22.19 -10.78
N LEU A 292 -6.53 21.51 -10.25
CA LEU A 292 -6.49 21.15 -8.83
C LEU A 292 -6.55 22.40 -7.95
N ASN A 293 -5.91 23.50 -8.37
CA ASN A 293 -5.88 24.75 -7.60
C ASN A 293 -7.21 25.54 -7.69
N ASP A 294 -8.32 24.83 -7.82
CA ASP A 294 -9.65 25.39 -7.59
C ASP A 294 -9.84 25.82 -6.14
N SER A 295 -10.99 26.43 -5.85
CA SER A 295 -11.24 27.06 -4.56
C SER A 295 -11.15 26.10 -3.37
N ASP A 296 -11.53 24.83 -3.52
CA ASP A 296 -11.78 23.95 -2.38
C ASP A 296 -10.48 23.26 -1.96
N PHE A 297 -9.71 22.74 -2.93
CA PHE A 297 -8.38 22.23 -2.66
C PHE A 297 -7.43 23.32 -2.20
N SER A 298 -7.48 24.52 -2.81
CA SER A 298 -6.64 25.64 -2.38
C SER A 298 -6.96 26.08 -0.94
N THR A 299 -8.24 26.14 -0.57
CA THR A 299 -8.67 26.43 0.81
C THR A 299 -8.13 25.37 1.77
N MET A 300 -8.28 24.08 1.42
CA MET A 300 -7.77 22.99 2.26
C MET A 300 -6.24 23.04 2.39
N ALA A 301 -5.50 23.26 1.30
CA ALA A 301 -4.06 23.42 1.32
C ALA A 301 -3.60 24.56 2.24
N GLN A 302 -4.31 25.70 2.22
CA GLN A 302 -4.04 26.81 3.13
C GLN A 302 -4.29 26.46 4.59
N LEU A 303 -5.36 25.70 4.89
CA LEU A 303 -5.62 25.20 6.24
C LEU A 303 -4.50 24.25 6.71
N ILE A 304 -4.08 23.30 5.86
CA ILE A 304 -2.96 22.40 6.18
C ILE A 304 -1.67 23.20 6.46
N ILE A 305 -1.36 24.22 5.64
CA ILE A 305 -0.24 25.12 5.90
C ILE A 305 -0.41 25.84 7.24
N ALA A 306 -1.60 26.34 7.56
CA ALA A 306 -1.88 27.03 8.82
C ALA A 306 -1.73 26.09 10.04
N PHE A 307 -2.18 24.84 9.93
CA PHE A 307 -1.99 23.81 10.95
C PHE A 307 -0.52 23.42 11.13
N SER A 308 0.26 23.32 10.05
CA SER A 308 1.70 23.02 10.12
C SER A 308 2.48 24.08 10.91
N ARG A 309 1.98 25.32 10.99
CA ARG A 309 2.58 26.39 11.79
C ARG A 309 2.31 26.24 13.29
N GLN A 310 1.48 25.27 13.68
CA GLN A 310 1.23 24.92 15.07
C GLN A 310 2.08 23.72 15.53
N CYS A 311 3.03 23.25 14.71
CA CYS A 311 3.90 22.15 15.07
C CYS A 311 4.76 22.46 16.30
N ARG A 312 4.88 21.49 17.19
CA ARG A 312 5.91 21.35 18.21
C ARG A 312 6.99 20.40 17.68
N ASP A 313 8.25 20.77 17.89
CA ASP A 313 9.43 19.99 17.45
C ASP A 313 9.39 19.64 15.95
N ASP A 314 8.83 20.53 15.13
CA ASP A 314 8.61 20.39 13.68
C ASP A 314 7.79 19.17 13.22
N TYR A 315 7.21 18.37 14.12
CA TYR A 315 6.49 17.14 13.76
C TYR A 315 5.08 17.01 14.36
N PHE A 316 4.92 17.21 15.67
CA PHE A 316 3.65 17.00 16.38
C PHE A 316 2.78 18.24 16.36
N ILE A 317 1.46 18.09 16.24
CA ILE A 317 0.53 19.21 16.20
C ILE A 317 -0.49 19.03 17.32
N GLU A 318 -0.59 20.04 18.18
CA GLU A 318 -1.57 20.06 19.28
C GLU A 318 -2.23 21.44 19.29
N ILE A 319 -3.55 21.48 19.07
CA ILE A 319 -4.31 22.72 18.93
C ILE A 319 -5.49 22.70 19.90
N PRO A 320 -5.67 23.72 20.77
CA PRO A 320 -6.88 23.86 21.56
C PRO A 320 -8.11 23.95 20.66
N LYS A 321 -9.21 23.28 21.01
CA LYS A 321 -10.43 23.25 20.18
C LYS A 321 -10.96 24.62 19.81
N THR A 322 -10.92 25.57 20.76
CA THR A 322 -11.34 26.96 20.52
C THR A 322 -10.49 27.62 19.43
N LYS A 323 -9.17 27.43 19.46
CA LYS A 323 -8.26 27.93 18.43
C LYS A 323 -8.47 27.21 17.10
N PHE A 324 -8.67 25.89 17.11
CA PHE A 324 -8.94 25.11 15.91
C PHE A 324 -10.19 25.64 15.19
N ARG A 325 -11.30 25.86 15.92
CA ARG A 325 -12.53 26.46 15.39
C ARG A 325 -12.30 27.85 14.78
N VAL A 326 -11.51 28.71 15.45
CA VAL A 326 -11.14 30.02 14.90
C VAL A 326 -10.37 29.89 13.57
N MET A 327 -9.48 28.91 13.45
CA MET A 327 -8.75 28.66 12.20
C MET A 327 -9.68 28.20 11.07
N LEU A 328 -10.70 27.37 11.37
CA LEU A 328 -11.71 26.96 10.37
C LEU A 328 -12.57 28.14 9.92
N LEU A 329 -12.89 29.07 10.83
CA LEU A 329 -13.68 30.28 10.55
C LEU A 329 -12.89 31.34 9.76
N ALA A 330 -11.57 31.24 9.67
CA ALA A 330 -10.73 32.21 8.97
C ALA A 330 -10.86 32.14 7.44
N GLN A 331 -11.48 31.08 6.91
CA GLN A 331 -11.81 30.94 5.49
C GLN A 331 -13.32 31.07 5.27
N THR A 332 -13.74 31.46 4.06
CA THR A 332 -15.15 31.74 3.74
C THR A 332 -15.75 30.76 2.73
N ARG A 333 -14.99 29.78 2.26
CA ARG A 333 -15.36 28.94 1.11
C ARG A 333 -16.14 27.69 1.50
N LEU A 334 -15.74 27.06 2.60
CA LEU A 334 -16.27 25.79 3.10
C LEU A 334 -16.95 26.04 4.45
N ASN A 335 -18.02 25.29 4.74
CA ASN A 335 -18.70 25.41 6.02
C ASN A 335 -17.76 24.90 7.14
N PRO A 336 -17.53 25.66 8.23
CA PRO A 336 -16.66 25.25 9.33
C PRO A 336 -17.07 23.93 10.02
N ASP A 337 -18.37 23.63 10.12
CA ASP A 337 -18.86 22.38 10.70
C ASP A 337 -18.55 21.19 9.78
N GLU A 338 -18.73 21.37 8.47
CA GLU A 338 -18.35 20.36 7.46
C GLU A 338 -16.84 20.13 7.44
N LEU A 339 -16.05 21.21 7.56
CA LEU A 339 -14.60 21.12 7.69
C LEU A 339 -14.18 20.34 8.91
N GLU A 340 -14.81 20.55 10.07
CA GLU A 340 -14.50 19.79 11.26
C GLU A 340 -14.79 18.30 11.08
N LEU A 341 -15.92 17.96 10.46
CA LEU A 341 -16.27 16.57 10.12
C LEU A 341 -15.28 15.92 9.15
N LEU A 342 -14.71 16.70 8.22
CA LEU A 342 -13.67 16.22 7.29
C LEU A 342 -12.29 16.10 7.94
N LEU A 343 -12.01 16.92 8.96
CA LEU A 343 -10.68 17.07 9.52
C LEU A 343 -10.46 16.27 10.82
N VAL A 344 -11.52 15.99 11.58
CA VAL A 344 -11.43 15.34 12.89
C VAL A 344 -12.06 13.96 12.82
N ASN A 345 -11.26 12.94 13.13
CA ASN A 345 -11.70 11.55 13.15
C ASN A 345 -12.86 11.36 14.14
N VAL A 346 -13.90 10.70 13.65
CA VAL A 346 -15.03 10.25 14.49
C VAL A 346 -14.65 8.92 15.13
N PRO A 347 -14.61 8.83 16.48
CA PRO A 347 -14.24 7.60 17.17
C PRO A 347 -15.09 6.41 16.71
N SER A 348 -14.42 5.35 16.26
CA SER A 348 -15.11 4.17 15.74
C SER A 348 -14.32 2.88 15.98
N ASN A 349 -14.90 1.74 15.58
CA ASN A 349 -14.24 0.45 15.68
C ASN A 349 -13.09 0.31 14.68
N TYR A 350 -12.25 -0.71 14.88
CA TYR A 350 -11.06 -0.94 14.05
C TYR A 350 -11.38 -1.06 12.56
N ALA A 351 -12.38 -1.87 12.18
CA ALA A 351 -12.72 -2.13 10.78
C ALA A 351 -13.16 -0.87 10.01
N ARG A 352 -13.83 0.08 10.66
CA ARG A 352 -14.16 1.37 10.05
C ARG A 352 -12.93 2.28 9.94
N ASN A 353 -12.07 2.25 10.96
CA ASN A 353 -10.85 3.06 11.04
C ASN A 353 -9.73 2.62 10.09
N THR A 354 -9.78 1.41 9.50
CA THR A 354 -8.86 1.02 8.41
C THR A 354 -8.95 1.93 7.19
N ASN A 355 -10.05 2.67 7.08
CA ASN A 355 -10.38 3.56 5.99
C ASN A 355 -10.56 5.02 6.44
N ALA A 356 -10.15 5.35 7.67
CA ALA A 356 -10.15 6.71 8.19
C ALA A 356 -8.95 7.48 7.63
N PHE A 357 -9.17 8.73 7.22
CA PHE A 357 -8.14 9.62 6.64
C PHE A 357 -8.11 11.00 7.28
N GLU A 358 -8.97 11.25 8.27
CA GLU A 358 -9.05 12.53 8.97
C GLU A 358 -7.71 12.81 9.68
N PRO A 359 -7.11 13.99 9.49
CA PRO A 359 -5.77 14.25 9.99
C PRO A 359 -5.72 14.48 11.51
N PHE A 360 -6.84 14.81 12.16
CA PHE A 360 -6.88 15.12 13.59
C PHE A 360 -7.64 14.07 14.40
N ILE A 361 -7.20 13.90 15.64
CA ILE A 361 -7.87 13.11 16.66
C ILE A 361 -8.33 14.05 17.77
N ASN A 362 -9.58 13.90 18.20
CA ASN A 362 -10.15 14.67 19.29
C ASN A 362 -9.80 14.05 20.66
N LEU A 363 -9.19 14.84 21.53
CA LEU A 363 -8.85 14.48 22.92
C LEU A 363 -9.63 15.31 23.97
N GLY A 364 -10.86 15.71 23.65
CA GLY A 364 -11.65 16.56 24.53
C GLY A 364 -11.42 18.03 24.19
N ASP A 365 -10.57 18.71 24.96
CA ASP A 365 -10.30 20.16 24.80
C ASP A 365 -9.24 20.47 23.73
N MET A 366 -8.56 19.44 23.24
CA MET A 366 -7.49 19.52 22.24
C MET A 366 -7.83 18.65 21.03
N VAL A 367 -7.36 19.08 19.87
CA VAL A 367 -7.19 18.23 18.69
C VAL A 367 -5.71 18.00 18.43
N VAL A 368 -5.34 16.76 18.15
CA VAL A 368 -3.94 16.36 17.96
C VAL A 368 -3.72 15.73 16.58
N SER A 369 -2.54 15.92 16.02
CA SER A 369 -2.14 15.41 14.71
C SER A 369 -0.62 15.32 14.63
N ASN A 370 -0.11 14.94 13.46
CA ASN A 370 1.29 15.08 13.09
C ASN A 370 1.41 15.38 11.58
N VAL A 371 2.62 15.70 11.14
CA VAL A 371 2.93 15.98 9.74
C VAL A 371 2.45 14.88 8.78
N ASN A 372 2.66 13.61 9.15
CA ASN A 372 2.31 12.46 8.29
C ASN A 372 0.80 12.30 8.11
N LEU A 373 -0.01 12.53 9.16
CA LEU A 373 -1.47 12.47 9.06
C LEU A 373 -2.02 13.59 8.17
N LEU A 374 -1.50 14.81 8.29
CA LEU A 374 -1.86 15.92 7.40
C LEU A 374 -1.50 15.61 5.94
N MET A 375 -0.32 15.06 5.69
CA MET A 375 0.13 14.71 4.35
C MET A 375 -0.75 13.61 3.73
N ARG A 376 -1.04 12.56 4.51
CA ARG A 376 -1.92 11.45 4.11
C ARG A 376 -3.32 11.94 3.76
N PHE A 377 -3.90 12.80 4.60
CA PHE A 377 -5.20 13.41 4.33
C PHE A 377 -5.19 14.21 3.02
N LEU A 378 -4.19 15.07 2.82
CA LEU A 378 -4.11 15.92 1.64
C LEU A 378 -3.99 15.12 0.34
N TYR A 379 -3.23 14.01 0.35
CA TYR A 379 -3.15 13.10 -0.79
C TYR A 379 -4.51 12.47 -1.16
N VAL A 380 -5.28 12.04 -0.15
CA VAL A 380 -6.63 11.50 -0.39
C VAL A 380 -7.58 12.59 -0.88
N PHE A 381 -7.54 13.76 -0.25
CA PHE A 381 -8.36 14.91 -0.64
C PHE A 381 -8.10 15.33 -2.09
N LYS A 382 -6.83 15.38 -2.50
CA LYS A 382 -6.39 15.57 -3.90
C LYS A 382 -7.05 14.55 -4.82
N ASN A 383 -6.96 13.26 -4.50
CA ASN A 383 -7.48 12.20 -5.35
C ASN A 383 -9.00 12.27 -5.55
N VAL A 384 -9.76 12.63 -4.50
CA VAL A 384 -11.20 12.87 -4.60
C VAL A 384 -11.50 14.04 -5.55
N HIS A 385 -10.79 15.16 -5.41
CA HIS A 385 -11.02 16.35 -6.23
C HIS A 385 -10.68 16.11 -7.70
N LEU A 386 -9.50 15.55 -7.97
CA LEU A 386 -9.07 15.18 -9.33
C LEU A 386 -9.94 14.10 -9.95
N GLY A 387 -10.51 13.20 -9.13
CA GLY A 387 -11.38 12.12 -9.57
C GLY A 387 -12.60 12.60 -10.36
N SER A 388 -13.06 13.84 -10.14
CA SER A 388 -14.16 14.47 -10.88
C SER A 388 -13.74 15.09 -12.22
N ARG A 389 -12.43 15.29 -12.46
CA ARG A 389 -11.90 16.06 -13.59
C ARG A 389 -11.66 15.17 -14.81
N ARG A 390 -12.49 15.30 -15.85
CA ARG A 390 -12.38 14.50 -17.09
C ARG A 390 -11.00 14.58 -17.75
N ARG A 391 -10.37 15.76 -17.78
CA ARG A 391 -9.02 15.94 -18.35
C ARG A 391 -7.99 15.10 -17.61
N PHE A 392 -8.03 15.09 -16.28
CA PHE A 392 -7.16 14.27 -15.44
C PHE A 392 -7.41 12.78 -15.68
N GLN A 393 -8.68 12.34 -15.71
CA GLN A 393 -9.01 10.94 -15.98
C GLN A 393 -8.41 10.46 -17.31
N ILE A 394 -8.50 11.25 -18.38
CA ILE A 394 -7.92 10.92 -19.69
C ILE A 394 -6.38 10.88 -19.62
N HIS A 395 -5.75 11.91 -19.05
CA HIS A 395 -4.28 11.99 -19.00
C HIS A 395 -3.67 10.89 -18.13
N SER A 396 -4.30 10.56 -16.99
CA SER A 396 -3.90 9.44 -16.15
C SER A 396 -4.00 8.09 -16.88
N GLY A 397 -4.90 7.98 -17.87
CA GLY A 397 -4.96 6.81 -18.76
C GLY A 397 -3.70 6.69 -19.61
N PHE A 398 -3.27 7.78 -20.26
CA PHE A 398 -2.04 7.79 -21.05
C PHE A 398 -0.78 7.55 -20.21
N ILE A 399 -0.71 8.12 -19.01
CA ILE A 399 0.40 7.86 -18.07
C ILE A 399 0.45 6.36 -17.74
N PHE A 400 -0.70 5.74 -17.50
CA PHE A 400 -0.76 4.31 -17.22
C PHE A 400 -0.33 3.43 -18.40
N GLU A 401 -0.68 3.81 -19.64
CA GLU A 401 -0.15 3.14 -20.84
C GLU A 401 1.38 3.21 -20.91
N ASP A 402 1.96 4.38 -20.62
CA ASP A 402 3.41 4.58 -20.67
C ASP A 402 4.13 3.78 -19.57
N MET A 403 3.54 3.70 -18.36
CA MET A 403 4.03 2.81 -17.29
C MET A 403 4.05 1.35 -17.73
N ILE A 404 2.98 0.86 -18.36
CA ILE A 404 2.91 -0.52 -18.84
C ILE A 404 3.97 -0.79 -19.92
N LYS A 405 4.19 0.12 -20.87
CA LYS A 405 5.23 -0.06 -21.89
C LYS A 405 6.60 -0.24 -21.27
N ARG A 406 7.00 0.68 -20.37
CA ARG A 406 8.29 0.64 -19.66
C ARG A 406 8.49 -0.69 -18.94
N ASP A 407 7.47 -1.16 -18.24
CA ASP A 407 7.56 -2.39 -17.47
C ASP A 407 7.56 -3.64 -18.37
N LEU A 408 6.81 -3.64 -19.48
CA LEU A 408 6.84 -4.73 -20.46
C LEU A 408 8.21 -4.86 -21.15
N GLU A 409 8.85 -3.74 -21.48
CA GLU A 409 10.22 -3.73 -22.00
C GLU A 409 11.20 -4.31 -20.99
N THR A 410 11.08 -3.91 -19.72
CA THR A 410 11.90 -4.44 -18.62
C THR A 410 11.69 -5.95 -18.41
N ILE A 411 10.46 -6.44 -18.63
CA ILE A 411 10.14 -7.86 -18.57
C ILE A 411 10.76 -8.63 -19.76
N GLY A 412 10.90 -8.00 -20.93
CA GLY A 412 11.56 -8.56 -22.12
C GLY A 412 10.68 -8.64 -23.38
N PHE A 413 9.54 -7.94 -23.40
CA PHE A 413 8.73 -7.77 -24.61
C PHE A 413 9.31 -6.67 -25.50
N HIS A 414 9.13 -6.80 -26.81
CA HIS A 414 9.42 -5.71 -27.76
C HIS A 414 8.17 -4.87 -27.99
N VAL A 415 8.13 -3.65 -27.44
CA VAL A 415 7.00 -2.73 -27.64
C VAL A 415 7.03 -2.16 -29.06
N THR A 416 5.89 -2.18 -29.74
CA THR A 416 5.74 -1.66 -31.11
C THR A 416 5.23 -0.21 -31.12
N ASP A 417 5.44 0.49 -32.23
CA ASP A 417 4.91 1.85 -32.45
C ASP A 417 3.42 1.87 -32.89
N ILE A 418 2.75 0.72 -32.92
CA ILE A 418 1.37 0.62 -33.38
C ILE A 418 0.43 1.28 -32.36
N LYS A 419 -0.09 2.46 -32.72
CA LYS A 419 -1.15 3.16 -31.98
C LYS A 419 -2.50 3.12 -32.67
N ARG A 420 -2.52 3.05 -34.01
CA ARG A 420 -3.76 3.09 -34.78
C ARG A 420 -3.61 2.39 -36.14
N ILE A 421 -4.56 1.52 -36.47
CA ILE A 421 -4.68 0.87 -37.79
C ILE A 421 -6.12 1.05 -38.27
N ASN A 422 -6.33 1.51 -39.51
CA ASN A 422 -7.67 1.68 -40.08
C ASN A 422 -8.65 2.45 -39.16
N ARG A 423 -8.14 3.54 -38.54
CA ARG A 423 -8.88 4.38 -37.56
C ARG A 423 -9.29 3.65 -36.27
N LYS A 424 -8.78 2.44 -36.01
CA LYS A 424 -8.95 1.70 -34.75
C LYS A 424 -7.72 1.89 -33.89
N GLU A 425 -7.92 2.31 -32.66
CA GLU A 425 -6.87 2.51 -31.66
C GLU A 425 -6.54 1.21 -30.93
N PHE A 426 -5.26 1.05 -30.60
CA PHE A 426 -4.70 0.01 -29.76
C PHE A 426 -3.83 0.68 -28.70
N ASP A 427 -3.98 0.27 -27.43
CA ASP A 427 -3.30 0.95 -26.32
C ASP A 427 -1.81 0.60 -26.30
N VAL A 428 -1.47 -0.68 -26.06
CA VAL A 428 -0.08 -1.18 -26.06
C VAL A 428 -0.03 -2.50 -26.83
N VAL A 429 0.77 -2.53 -27.89
CA VAL A 429 1.00 -3.73 -28.70
C VAL A 429 2.48 -4.08 -28.63
N THR A 430 2.78 -5.32 -28.27
CA THR A 430 4.14 -5.83 -28.19
C THR A 430 4.30 -7.12 -28.99
N THR A 431 5.54 -7.51 -29.25
CA THR A 431 5.89 -8.80 -29.84
C THR A 431 6.91 -9.52 -28.98
N HIS A 432 6.81 -10.84 -28.90
CA HIS A 432 7.83 -11.70 -28.29
C HIS A 432 7.76 -13.08 -28.93
N CYS A 433 8.92 -13.62 -29.38
CA CYS A 433 9.03 -14.95 -30.01
C CYS A 433 7.97 -15.24 -31.09
N GLY A 434 7.75 -14.30 -32.01
CA GLY A 434 6.79 -14.47 -33.12
C GLY A 434 5.31 -14.43 -32.73
N VAL A 435 4.99 -14.04 -31.48
CA VAL A 435 3.61 -13.83 -31.01
C VAL A 435 3.36 -12.34 -30.77
N ILE A 436 2.21 -11.86 -31.23
CA ILE A 436 1.69 -10.52 -30.93
C ILE A 436 1.00 -10.56 -29.57
N TYR A 437 1.29 -9.60 -28.70
CA TYR A 437 0.57 -9.40 -27.45
C TYR A 437 -0.12 -8.04 -27.50
N ASN A 438 -1.46 -8.04 -27.47
CA ASN A 438 -2.27 -6.83 -27.47
C ASN A 438 -2.82 -6.58 -26.05
N PHE A 439 -2.33 -5.52 -25.42
CA PHE A 439 -2.70 -5.13 -24.06
C PHE A 439 -3.62 -3.91 -24.09
N GLN A 440 -4.87 -4.10 -23.67
CA GLN A 440 -5.78 -3.01 -23.38
C GLN A 440 -5.55 -2.51 -21.94
N CYS A 441 -5.25 -1.23 -21.78
CA CYS A 441 -4.93 -0.59 -20.52
C CYS A 441 -6.17 0.08 -19.91
N LYS A 442 -6.57 -0.31 -18.70
CA LYS A 442 -7.76 0.21 -18.01
C LYS A 442 -7.41 0.87 -16.68
N ASN A 443 -7.32 2.20 -16.71
CA ASN A 443 -7.16 3.03 -15.51
C ASN A 443 -8.53 3.40 -14.89
N ASN A 444 -9.30 2.41 -14.48
CA ASN A 444 -10.62 2.61 -13.90
C ASN A 444 -10.58 2.50 -12.38
N TRP A 445 -10.79 3.63 -11.69
CA TRP A 445 -10.83 3.66 -10.22
C TRP A 445 -11.92 2.74 -9.66
N ILE A 446 -11.55 2.04 -8.60
CA ILE A 446 -12.41 1.35 -7.67
C ILE A 446 -12.02 1.77 -6.26
N ASP A 447 -13.02 2.00 -5.41
CA ASP A 447 -12.79 2.39 -4.03
C ASP A 447 -12.48 1.16 -3.18
N LEU A 448 -11.18 0.94 -2.92
CA LEU A 448 -10.74 -0.21 -2.12
C LEU A 448 -11.18 -0.08 -0.65
N ALA A 449 -11.45 1.13 -0.15
CA ALA A 449 -11.97 1.34 1.20
C ALA A 449 -13.39 0.77 1.39
N LYS A 450 -14.08 0.39 0.30
CA LYS A 450 -15.38 -0.28 0.37
C LYS A 450 -15.26 -1.76 0.72
N VAL A 451 -14.08 -2.36 0.65
CA VAL A 451 -13.86 -3.76 1.04
C VAL A 451 -14.27 -3.98 2.50
N GLU A 452 -13.85 -3.10 3.41
CA GLU A 452 -14.20 -3.21 4.83
C GLU A 452 -15.50 -2.45 5.17
N ASN A 453 -15.80 -1.32 4.49
CA ASN A 453 -16.92 -0.45 4.84
C ASN A 453 -18.27 -0.77 4.16
N ASP A 454 -18.27 -1.27 2.91
CA ASP A 454 -19.50 -1.55 2.15
C ASP A 454 -19.23 -2.62 1.06
N ARG A 455 -19.12 -3.87 1.52
CA ARG A 455 -18.84 -5.04 0.67
C ARG A 455 -19.79 -5.16 -0.52
N LYS A 456 -21.10 -4.94 -0.30
CA LYS A 456 -22.12 -5.07 -1.34
C LYS A 456 -21.89 -4.09 -2.47
N LEU A 457 -21.56 -2.84 -2.13
CA LEU A 457 -21.22 -1.81 -3.10
C LEU A 457 -19.96 -2.16 -3.89
N PHE A 458 -18.91 -2.64 -3.20
CA PHE A 458 -17.68 -3.09 -3.83
C PHE A 458 -17.94 -4.22 -4.84
N VAL A 459 -18.63 -5.29 -4.43
CA VAL A 459 -18.95 -6.45 -5.28
C VAL A 459 -19.72 -6.03 -6.53
N ARG A 460 -20.70 -5.13 -6.38
CA ARG A 460 -21.45 -4.57 -7.52
C ARG A 460 -20.54 -3.85 -8.51
N TYR A 461 -19.64 -2.99 -8.02
CA TYR A 461 -18.70 -2.28 -8.88
C TYR A 461 -17.70 -3.23 -9.54
N ASN A 462 -17.18 -4.21 -8.80
CA ASN A 462 -16.26 -5.22 -9.34
C ASN A 462 -16.90 -5.98 -10.51
N ARG A 463 -18.12 -6.51 -10.34
CA ARG A 463 -18.85 -7.21 -11.41
C ARG A 463 -19.05 -6.33 -12.64
N SER A 464 -19.40 -5.05 -12.44
CA SER A 464 -19.54 -4.09 -13.54
C SER A 464 -18.20 -3.86 -14.28
N ARG A 465 -17.07 -3.80 -13.56
CA ARG A 465 -15.73 -3.62 -14.15
C ARG A 465 -15.30 -4.85 -14.94
N VAL A 466 -15.46 -6.04 -14.38
CA VAL A 466 -15.12 -7.30 -15.06
C VAL A 466 -15.92 -7.44 -16.36
N ASN A 467 -17.22 -7.14 -16.35
CA ASN A 467 -18.05 -7.16 -17.56
C ASN A 467 -17.64 -6.10 -18.60
N TYR A 468 -17.12 -4.95 -18.15
CA TYR A 468 -16.55 -3.96 -19.05
C TYR A 468 -15.24 -4.44 -19.67
N TYR A 469 -14.37 -5.12 -18.91
CA TYR A 469 -13.10 -5.66 -19.40
C TYR A 469 -13.29 -6.84 -20.37
N ARG A 470 -14.22 -7.75 -20.09
CA ARG A 470 -14.58 -8.84 -21.02
C ARG A 470 -15.07 -8.31 -22.36
N ARG A 471 -15.87 -7.23 -22.35
CA ARG A 471 -16.30 -6.56 -23.58
C ARG A 471 -15.15 -5.89 -24.33
N ALA A 472 -14.13 -5.42 -23.63
CA ALA A 472 -12.91 -4.91 -24.26
C ALA A 472 -12.11 -6.04 -24.93
N LEU A 473 -11.91 -7.18 -24.26
CA LEU A 473 -11.28 -8.36 -24.86
C LEU A 473 -12.00 -8.83 -26.13
N ALA A 474 -13.32 -9.04 -26.06
CA ALA A 474 -14.11 -9.46 -27.22
C ALA A 474 -14.09 -8.45 -28.39
N LYS A 475 -13.84 -7.17 -28.10
CA LYS A 475 -13.67 -6.13 -29.11
C LYS A 475 -12.30 -6.21 -29.78
N GLU A 476 -11.26 -6.54 -29.02
CA GLU A 476 -9.89 -6.70 -29.54
C GLU A 476 -9.72 -7.99 -30.34
N GLU A 477 -10.35 -9.09 -29.92
CA GLU A 477 -10.39 -10.35 -30.69
C GLU A 477 -11.00 -10.12 -32.09
N LYS A 478 -12.06 -9.32 -32.20
CA LYS A 478 -12.67 -8.99 -33.51
C LYS A 478 -11.76 -8.16 -34.43
N ARG A 479 -10.64 -7.65 -33.90
CA ARG A 479 -9.69 -6.76 -34.59
C ARG A 479 -8.34 -7.41 -34.84
N GLU A 480 -8.15 -8.68 -34.47
CA GLU A 480 -6.85 -9.35 -34.57
C GLU A 480 -6.24 -9.29 -35.97
N HIS A 481 -7.07 -9.41 -37.01
CA HIS A 481 -6.64 -9.39 -38.42
C HIS A 481 -5.89 -8.10 -38.79
N LEU A 482 -6.20 -6.99 -38.12
CA LEU A 482 -5.50 -5.72 -38.33
C LEU A 482 -4.06 -5.80 -37.83
N LEU A 483 -3.85 -6.39 -36.65
CA LEU A 483 -2.53 -6.54 -36.06
C LEU A 483 -1.71 -7.62 -36.77
N LYS A 484 -2.33 -8.76 -37.10
CA LYS A 484 -1.69 -9.82 -37.89
C LYS A 484 -1.22 -9.30 -39.24
N GLY A 485 -2.08 -8.57 -39.95
CA GLY A 485 -1.73 -7.95 -41.23
C GLY A 485 -0.65 -6.88 -41.13
N ALA A 486 -0.64 -6.07 -40.06
CA ALA A 486 0.35 -5.01 -39.89
C ALA A 486 1.73 -5.52 -39.45
N LEU A 487 1.78 -6.60 -38.66
CA LEU A 487 3.03 -7.15 -38.11
C LEU A 487 3.54 -8.38 -38.87
N GLY A 488 2.75 -8.95 -39.77
CA GLY A 488 3.13 -10.15 -40.52
C GLY A 488 3.25 -11.41 -39.66
N LEU A 489 2.54 -11.46 -38.52
CA LEU A 489 2.55 -12.59 -37.59
C LEU A 489 1.15 -13.18 -37.46
N ASP A 490 1.05 -14.51 -37.33
CA ASP A 490 -0.23 -15.22 -37.28
C ASP A 490 -0.76 -15.46 -35.87
N LYS A 491 0.12 -15.42 -34.86
CA LYS A 491 -0.23 -15.69 -33.45
C LYS A 491 -0.45 -14.38 -32.70
N ILE A 492 -1.54 -14.30 -31.95
CA ILE A 492 -1.87 -13.15 -31.12
C ILE A 492 -2.52 -13.59 -29.81
N GLU A 493 -2.17 -12.90 -28.73
CA GLU A 493 -2.78 -13.04 -27.42
C GLU A 493 -3.30 -11.68 -26.94
N HIS A 494 -4.51 -11.68 -26.35
CA HIS A 494 -5.18 -10.47 -25.91
C HIS A 494 -5.29 -10.42 -24.39
N TYR A 495 -4.91 -9.28 -23.81
CA TYR A 495 -4.94 -9.05 -22.37
C TYR A 495 -5.59 -7.70 -22.05
N VAL A 496 -6.17 -7.62 -20.85
CA VAL A 496 -6.53 -6.35 -20.21
C VAL A 496 -5.66 -6.16 -18.99
N ILE A 497 -4.90 -5.07 -18.93
CA ILE A 497 -4.18 -4.66 -17.73
C ILE A 497 -4.99 -3.60 -17.00
N SER A 498 -5.33 -3.88 -15.74
CA SER A 498 -6.13 -2.99 -14.90
C SER A 498 -5.25 -2.28 -13.87
N ARG A 499 -5.36 -0.94 -13.79
CA ARG A 499 -4.58 -0.13 -12.84
C ARG A 499 -4.94 -0.46 -11.39
N PHE A 500 -6.24 -0.66 -11.16
CA PHE A 500 -6.80 -0.99 -9.86
C PHE A 500 -7.21 -2.47 -9.86
N PRO A 501 -6.86 -3.24 -8.81
CA PRO A 501 -7.19 -4.65 -8.72
C PRO A 501 -8.69 -4.93 -8.87
N VAL A 502 -9.01 -5.99 -9.62
CA VAL A 502 -10.37 -6.55 -9.73
C VAL A 502 -10.35 -8.04 -9.44
N ILE A 503 -11.44 -8.55 -8.90
CA ILE A 503 -11.61 -9.97 -8.61
C ILE A 503 -12.28 -10.64 -9.81
N CYS A 504 -11.55 -11.49 -10.54
CA CYS A 504 -12.08 -12.31 -11.61
C CYS A 504 -11.25 -13.56 -11.87
N THR A 505 -11.87 -14.56 -12.51
CA THR A 505 -11.22 -15.82 -12.91
C THR A 505 -10.69 -15.83 -14.34
N ASP A 506 -10.96 -14.79 -15.15
CA ASP A 506 -10.44 -14.74 -16.52
C ASP A 506 -8.94 -14.40 -16.48
N PRO A 507 -8.03 -15.33 -16.85
CA PRO A 507 -6.59 -15.15 -16.71
C PRO A 507 -6.01 -14.04 -17.61
N ARG A 508 -6.78 -13.56 -18.58
CA ARG A 508 -6.43 -12.47 -19.50
C ARG A 508 -6.65 -11.09 -18.91
N ILE A 509 -7.35 -10.98 -17.79
CA ILE A 509 -7.52 -9.74 -17.04
C ILE A 509 -6.49 -9.76 -15.90
N ILE A 510 -5.49 -8.89 -16.00
CA ILE A 510 -4.35 -8.86 -15.09
C ILE A 510 -4.39 -7.55 -14.31
N SER A 511 -4.25 -7.63 -12.98
CA SER A 511 -3.97 -6.46 -12.16
C SER A 511 -2.55 -5.99 -12.43
N TYR A 512 -2.34 -4.69 -12.57
CA TYR A 512 -1.01 -4.13 -12.77
C TYR A 512 -0.03 -4.54 -11.65
N ASN A 513 -0.54 -4.69 -10.42
CA ASN A 513 0.24 -5.16 -9.26
C ASN A 513 0.82 -6.57 -9.45
N GLN A 514 0.30 -7.34 -10.41
CA GLN A 514 0.71 -8.70 -10.73
C GLN A 514 1.36 -8.81 -12.12
N ILE A 515 1.67 -7.69 -12.79
CA ILE A 515 2.18 -7.69 -14.17
C ILE A 515 3.43 -8.58 -14.31
N ASP A 516 4.37 -8.44 -13.39
CA ASP A 516 5.59 -9.25 -13.35
C ASP A 516 5.29 -10.73 -13.14
N LEU A 517 4.54 -11.06 -12.08
CA LEU A 517 4.22 -12.43 -11.71
C LEU A 517 3.48 -13.17 -12.84
N ARG A 518 2.62 -12.46 -13.57
CA ARG A 518 1.75 -13.04 -14.59
C ARG A 518 2.39 -13.08 -15.97
N LEU A 519 3.25 -12.11 -16.31
CA LEU A 519 3.83 -12.00 -17.66
C LEU A 519 5.27 -12.50 -17.77
N LYS A 520 6.11 -12.41 -16.73
CA LYS A 520 7.47 -12.99 -16.77
C LYS A 520 7.49 -14.49 -17.11
N PRO A 521 6.54 -15.32 -16.62
CA PRO A 521 6.49 -16.72 -17.03
C PRO A 521 6.24 -16.92 -18.53
N LEU A 522 5.56 -16.01 -19.22
CA LEU A 522 5.31 -16.11 -20.67
C LEU A 522 6.62 -16.02 -21.47
N ILE A 523 7.59 -15.26 -20.95
CA ILE A 523 8.94 -15.15 -21.53
C ILE A 523 9.80 -16.36 -21.16
N ARG A 524 9.65 -16.90 -19.95
CA ARG A 524 10.46 -18.04 -19.47
C ARG A 524 9.97 -19.41 -19.95
N ARG A 525 8.71 -19.55 -20.38
CA ARG A 525 8.06 -20.85 -20.66
C ARG A 525 8.17 -21.37 -22.09
N MET A 526 8.92 -20.75 -23.00
CA MET A 526 9.21 -21.40 -24.29
C MET A 526 10.62 -22.02 -24.27
N PRO A 527 10.72 -23.36 -24.37
CA PRO A 527 11.95 -24.06 -24.08
C PRO A 527 12.97 -23.91 -25.20
N THR A 528 14.23 -23.90 -24.79
CA THR A 528 15.45 -24.23 -25.53
C THR A 528 15.41 -25.63 -26.19
N GLU A 529 14.27 -26.33 -26.18
CA GLU A 529 14.08 -27.68 -26.73
C GLU A 529 13.86 -27.69 -28.25
N ASP A 530 13.40 -26.60 -28.86
CA ASP A 530 13.35 -26.52 -30.33
C ASP A 530 14.74 -26.30 -30.95
N ILE A 531 15.68 -25.70 -30.20
CA ILE A 531 17.09 -25.54 -30.63
C ILE A 531 17.87 -26.87 -30.52
N LEU A 532 17.42 -27.81 -29.68
CA LEU A 532 18.03 -29.14 -29.59
C LEU A 532 17.40 -30.17 -30.55
N ARG A 533 16.21 -29.90 -31.11
CA ARG A 533 15.59 -30.78 -32.12
C ARG A 533 16.04 -30.47 -33.54
N GLU A 534 16.40 -29.23 -33.86
CA GLU A 534 17.04 -28.91 -35.15
C GLU A 534 18.47 -29.47 -35.23
N ASN A 535 19.21 -29.55 -34.12
CA ASN A 535 20.56 -30.12 -34.07
C ASN A 535 20.62 -31.66 -33.99
N GLN A 536 19.47 -32.36 -33.98
CA GLN A 536 19.39 -33.83 -34.05
C GLN A 536 18.76 -34.34 -35.35
N ALA A 537 18.42 -33.44 -36.27
CA ALA A 537 17.97 -33.78 -37.63
C ALA A 537 19.09 -33.65 -38.69
N GLU A 538 20.31 -33.24 -38.28
CA GLU A 538 21.51 -33.16 -39.14
C GLU A 538 22.65 -34.11 -38.72
N THR A 539 22.32 -35.22 -38.07
CA THR A 539 23.20 -36.40 -37.91
C THR A 539 22.39 -37.66 -38.13
#